data_AF-A0A954ZB72-F1
#
_entry.id   AF-A0A954ZB72-F1
#
_cell.length_a   1.000
_cell.length_b   1.000
_cell.length_c   1.000
_cell.angle_alpha   90.00
_cell.angle_beta   90.00
_cell.angle_gamma   90.00
#
_symmetry.space_group_name_H-M   'P 1'
#
loop_
_entity.id
_entity.type
_entity.pdbx_description
1 polymer ?
#
loop_
_entity_poly.entity_id
_entity_poly.type
_entity_poly.pdbx_seq_one_letter_code
_entity_poly.pdbx_strand_id
1 'polypeptide(L)'
;PGGGARPGSARFDVDGNFAVGSFQPGDGLLPGVYRVSVTCIDPLDFSKPREELDFVPSDFSVPELVVEKGMAPIVLNFDVPMKGAKRRKNG
;
A
#
# COMPACT_ATOMS: atom_id res chain seq x y z
N PRO A 1 12.26 10.70 24.76
CA PRO A 1 12.40 9.64 23.72
C PRO A 1 11.30 9.79 22.66
N GLY A 2 11.66 10.27 21.46
CA GLY A 2 10.71 10.52 20.37
C GLY A 2 10.18 9.24 19.75
N GLY A 3 8.97 8.84 20.16
CA GLY A 3 8.19 7.75 19.56
C GLY A 3 7.57 8.18 18.23
N GLY A 4 8.40 8.55 17.26
CA GLY A 4 7.94 8.87 15.92
C GLY A 4 7.44 7.60 15.22
N ALA A 5 6.23 7.64 14.69
CA ALA A 5 5.73 6.62 13.77
C ALA A 5 6.78 6.40 12.66
N ARG A 6 7.15 5.14 12.42
CA ARG A 6 8.14 4.78 11.39
C ARG A 6 7.41 4.15 10.22
N PRO A 7 6.90 4.96 9.26
CA PRO A 7 6.22 4.42 8.10
C PRO A 7 7.22 3.61 7.28
N GLY A 8 6.79 2.43 6.83
CA GLY A 8 7.45 1.74 5.72
C GLY A 8 6.71 2.06 4.42
N SER A 9 7.44 2.21 3.33
CA SER A 9 6.84 2.34 1.99
C SER A 9 7.66 1.53 0.97
N ALA A 10 7.00 1.11 -0.10
CA ALA A 10 7.63 0.46 -1.24
C ALA A 10 6.84 0.77 -2.51
N ARG A 11 7.51 0.67 -3.66
CA ARG A 11 6.85 0.70 -4.98
C ARG A 11 6.57 -0.73 -5.40
N PHE A 12 5.41 -0.97 -6.02
CA PHE A 12 5.12 -2.24 -6.67
C PHE A 12 5.70 -2.26 -8.09
N ASP A 13 6.12 -3.44 -8.53
CA ASP A 13 6.53 -3.70 -9.92
C ASP A 13 5.31 -3.85 -10.84
N VAL A 14 5.55 -4.11 -12.13
CA VAL A 14 4.46 -4.28 -13.12
C VAL A 14 3.56 -5.48 -12.82
N ASP A 15 4.05 -6.43 -12.00
CA ASP A 15 3.33 -7.63 -11.57
C ASP A 15 2.59 -7.40 -10.23
N GLY A 16 2.71 -6.20 -9.64
CA GLY A 16 2.04 -5.81 -8.40
C GLY A 16 2.79 -6.21 -7.12
N ASN A 17 4.02 -6.72 -7.22
CA ASN A 17 4.79 -7.18 -6.07
C ASN A 17 5.57 -6.02 -5.43
N PHE A 18 5.55 -5.95 -4.10
CA PHE A 18 6.39 -5.04 -3.34
C PHE A 18 6.79 -5.64 -2.00
N ALA A 19 7.92 -5.18 -1.45
CA ALA A 19 8.38 -5.54 -0.11
C ALA A 19 8.64 -4.26 0.69
N VAL A 20 7.93 -4.10 1.81
CA VAL A 20 8.07 -2.94 2.68
C VAL A 20 9.14 -3.20 3.73
N GLY A 21 10.06 -2.24 3.91
CA GLY A 21 11.08 -2.24 4.95
C GLY A 21 11.10 -0.94 5.75
N SER A 22 11.94 -0.89 6.77
CA SER A 22 12.16 0.28 7.62
C SER A 22 13.39 1.09 7.20
N PHE A 23 14.57 0.80 7.76
CA PHE A 23 15.78 1.62 7.59
C PHE A 23 16.65 1.18 6.42
N GLN A 24 16.94 -0.11 6.35
CA GLN A 24 17.74 -0.70 5.30
C GLN A 24 16.90 -1.74 4.53
N PRO A 25 17.20 -1.96 3.23
CA PRO A 25 16.63 -3.08 2.50
C PRO A 25 16.85 -4.38 3.26
N GLY A 26 15.77 -5.09 3.56
CA GLY A 26 15.81 -6.37 4.30
C GLY A 26 15.53 -6.28 5.80
N ASP A 27 15.51 -5.07 6.41
CA ASP A 27 15.21 -4.94 7.85
C ASP A 27 13.76 -5.29 8.21
N GLY A 28 12.87 -5.25 7.22
CA GLY A 28 11.43 -5.40 7.43
C GLY A 28 10.84 -4.24 8.25
N LEU A 29 9.62 -4.44 8.73
CA LEU A 29 8.92 -3.49 9.59
C LEU A 29 9.30 -3.70 11.07
N LEU A 30 9.30 -2.62 11.85
CA LEU A 30 9.44 -2.72 13.30
C LEU A 30 8.13 -3.24 13.92
N PRO A 31 8.17 -3.83 15.13
CA PRO A 31 6.94 -4.20 15.83
C PRO A 31 6.04 -2.98 16.07
N GLY A 32 4.75 -3.13 15.76
CA GLY A 32 3.76 -2.07 15.85
C GLY A 32 2.50 -2.36 15.03
N VAL A 33 1.54 -1.45 15.09
CA VAL A 33 0.31 -1.49 14.29
C VAL A 33 0.44 -0.50 13.14
N TYR A 34 0.21 -0.98 11.93
CA TYR A 34 0.38 -0.23 10.69
C TYR A 34 -0.96 -0.08 9.97
N ARG A 35 -1.32 1.17 9.67
CA ARG A 35 -2.31 1.44 8.63
C ARG A 35 -1.65 1.22 7.27
N VAL A 36 -2.24 0.37 6.44
CA VAL A 36 -1.76 0.09 5.09
C VAL A 36 -2.57 0.93 4.11
N SER A 37 -1.87 1.69 3.27
CA SER A 37 -2.47 2.47 2.18
C SER A 37 -1.86 2.03 0.86
N VAL A 38 -2.71 1.79 -0.14
CA VAL A 38 -2.29 1.47 -1.51
C VAL A 38 -2.69 2.64 -2.41
N THR A 39 -1.76 3.13 -3.21
CA THR A 39 -1.99 4.21 -4.18
C THR A 39 -1.42 3.83 -5.52
N CYS A 40 -2.15 4.05 -6.61
CA CYS A 40 -1.72 3.80 -7.98
C CYS A 40 -1.95 5.08 -8.78
N ILE A 41 -0.90 5.86 -9.00
CA ILE A 41 -1.02 7.23 -9.50
C ILE A 41 -0.50 7.30 -10.93
N ASP A 42 -1.26 7.94 -11.80
CA ASP A 42 -0.76 8.40 -13.10
C ASP A 42 0.09 9.67 -12.91
N PRO A 43 1.43 9.59 -13.10
CA PRO A 43 2.30 10.75 -12.90
C PRO A 43 2.27 11.74 -14.06
N LEU A 44 1.49 11.49 -15.13
CA LEU A 44 1.57 12.29 -16.36
C LEU A 44 0.72 13.56 -16.35
N ASP A 45 -0.17 13.75 -15.37
CA ASP A 45 -1.07 14.90 -15.30
C ASP A 45 -0.96 15.65 -13.96
N PHE A 46 0.13 16.40 -13.79
CA PHE A 46 0.37 17.22 -12.59
C PHE A 46 -0.58 18.40 -12.40
N SER A 47 -1.54 18.61 -13.31
CA SER A 47 -2.53 19.70 -13.20
C SER A 47 -3.67 19.37 -12.23
N LYS A 48 -3.80 18.09 -11.85
CA LYS A 48 -4.86 17.59 -10.96
C LYS A 48 -4.34 17.26 -9.57
N PRO A 49 -5.20 17.32 -8.53
CA PRO A 49 -4.85 16.84 -7.20
C PRO A 49 -4.59 15.33 -7.21
N ARG A 50 -3.75 14.86 -6.29
CA ARG A 50 -3.29 13.45 -6.22
C ARG A 50 -4.46 12.47 -6.12
N GLU A 51 -5.52 12.86 -5.44
CA GLU A 51 -6.73 12.06 -5.23
C GLU A 51 -7.50 11.80 -6.53
N GLU A 52 -7.38 12.69 -7.51
CA GLU A 52 -7.96 12.51 -8.85
C GLU A 52 -7.08 11.66 -9.76
N LEU A 53 -5.77 11.64 -9.50
CA LEU A 53 -4.79 10.85 -10.24
C LEU A 53 -4.65 9.42 -9.73
N ASP A 54 -5.16 9.13 -8.53
CA ASP A 54 -5.15 7.80 -7.95
C ASP A 54 -6.26 6.92 -8.58
N PHE A 55 -5.84 5.84 -9.21
CA PHE A 55 -6.71 4.80 -9.74
C PHE A 55 -7.31 3.91 -8.64
N VAL A 56 -6.85 4.01 -7.40
CA VAL A 56 -7.46 3.34 -6.25
C VAL A 56 -8.66 4.17 -5.75
N PRO A 57 -9.83 3.56 -5.54
CA PRO A 57 -10.98 4.24 -4.94
C PRO A 57 -10.63 4.82 -3.57
N SER A 58 -11.12 6.03 -3.29
CA SER A 58 -10.83 6.74 -2.03
C SER A 58 -11.41 6.06 -0.78
N ASP A 59 -12.38 5.17 -0.97
CA ASP A 59 -13.02 4.36 0.07
C ASP A 59 -12.40 2.95 0.19
N PHE A 60 -11.41 2.61 -0.64
CA PHE A 60 -10.69 1.35 -0.49
C PHE A 60 -9.86 1.37 0.79
N SER A 61 -10.09 0.36 1.64
CA SER A 61 -9.36 0.18 2.88
C SER A 61 -9.08 -1.30 3.11
N VAL A 62 -7.94 -1.59 3.72
CA VAL A 62 -7.55 -2.94 4.12
C VAL A 62 -7.38 -3.00 5.65
N PRO A 63 -7.44 -4.18 6.26
CA PRO A 63 -7.20 -4.32 7.70
C PRO A 63 -5.82 -3.77 8.12
N GLU A 64 -5.74 -3.30 9.36
CA GLU A 64 -4.45 -2.90 9.95
C GLU A 64 -3.51 -4.09 10.04
N LEU A 65 -2.24 -3.85 9.73
CA LEU A 65 -1.19 -4.86 9.84
C LEU A 65 -0.58 -4.77 11.23
N VAL A 66 -0.73 -5.84 12.01
CA VAL A 66 -0.05 -5.99 13.31
C VAL A 66 1.28 -6.69 13.07
N VAL A 67 2.38 -6.05 13.46
CA VAL A 67 3.73 -6.60 13.42
C VAL A 67 4.22 -6.84 14.85
N GLU A 68 4.57 -8.08 15.15
CA GLU A 68 5.12 -8.50 16.43
C GLU A 68 6.61 -8.84 16.28
N LYS A 69 7.34 -8.77 17.40
CA LYS A 69 8.77 -9.05 17.42
C LYS A 69 9.03 -10.52 17.05
N GLY A 70 9.89 -10.73 16.05
CA GLY A 70 10.34 -12.07 15.66
C GLY A 70 9.36 -12.82 14.75
N MET A 71 8.34 -12.14 14.21
CA MET A 71 7.50 -12.76 13.19
C MET A 71 8.29 -13.11 11.93
N ALA A 72 7.89 -14.22 11.32
CA ALA A 72 8.31 -14.57 9.96
C ALA A 72 7.76 -13.54 8.95
N PRO A 73 8.29 -13.51 7.71
CA PRO A 73 7.77 -12.65 6.66
C PRO A 73 6.25 -12.82 6.48
N ILE A 74 5.53 -11.70 6.44
CA ILE A 74 4.08 -11.67 6.24
C ILE A 74 3.81 -11.43 4.75
N VAL A 75 3.03 -12.30 4.12
CA VAL A 75 2.56 -12.12 2.74
C VAL A 75 1.10 -11.68 2.79
N LEU A 76 0.81 -10.51 2.23
CA LEU A 76 -0.54 -9.97 2.11
C LEU A 76 -0.90 -9.85 0.64
N ASN A 77 -2.12 -10.26 0.29
CA ASN A 77 -2.67 -10.11 -1.05
C ASN A 77 -3.92 -9.22 -0.94
N PHE A 78 -3.98 -8.18 -1.75
CA PHE A 78 -5.10 -7.24 -1.78
C PHE A 78 -5.68 -7.17 -3.18
N ASP A 79 -6.98 -7.46 -3.31
CA ASP A 79 -7.71 -7.23 -4.54
C ASP A 79 -8.13 -5.75 -4.60
N VAL A 80 -7.30 -4.95 -5.29
CA VAL A 80 -7.51 -3.49 -5.39
C VAL A 80 -8.43 -3.19 -6.58
N PRO A 81 -9.66 -2.70 -6.36
CA PRO A 81 -10.54 -2.32 -7.46
C PRO A 81 -9.99 -1.08 -8.18
N MET A 82 -10.23 -0.98 -9.48
CA MET A 82 -9.95 0.24 -10.24
C MET A 82 -11.12 1.22 -10.09
N LYS A 83 -10.80 2.47 -9.75
CA LYS A 83 -11.74 3.58 -9.65
C LYS A 83 -12.48 3.77 -10.96
N GLY A 84 -13.81 3.77 -10.90
CA GLY A 84 -14.67 3.94 -12.07
C GLY A 84 -14.78 2.72 -13.00
N ALA A 85 -14.15 1.58 -12.69
CA ALA A 85 -14.33 0.37 -13.49
C ALA A 85 -15.76 -0.16 -13.34
N LYS A 86 -16.55 -0.08 -14.42
CA LYS A 86 -17.81 -0.84 -14.50
C LYS A 86 -17.45 -2.31 -14.51
N ARG A 87 -17.95 -3.07 -13.51
CA ARG A 87 -17.87 -4.54 -13.46
C ARG A 87 -18.31 -5.07 -14.84
N ARG A 88 -17.37 -5.60 -15.63
CA ARG A 88 -17.74 -6.32 -16.86
C ARG A 88 -18.52 -7.55 -16.39
N LYS A 89 -19.83 -7.56 -16.61
CA LYS A 89 -20.63 -8.79 -16.53
C LYS A 89 -20.16 -9.65 -17.70
N ASN A 90 -19.40 -10.70 -17.44
CA ASN A 90 -19.19 -11.77 -18.41
C ASN A 90 -20.56 -12.42 -18.64
N GLY A 91 -21.06 -12.33 -19.88
CA GLY A 91 -22.21 -13.10 -20.36
C GLY A 91 -21.78 -14.46 -20.87
#